data_AF-A0A2A5AE32-F1
#
_entry.id   AF-A0A2A5AE32-F1
#
_cell.length_a   1.000
_cell.length_b   1.000
_cell.length_c   1.000
_cell.angle_alpha   90.00
_cell.angle_beta   90.00
_cell.angle_gamma   90.00
#
_symmetry.space_group_name_H-M   'P 1'
#
loop_
_entity.id
_entity.type
_entity.pdbx_description
1 polymer ?
#
loop_
_entity_poly.entity_id
_entity_poly.type
_entity_poly.pdbx_seq_one_letter_code
_entity_poly.pdbx_strand_id
1 'polypeptide(L)'
;MKKNNCRSNCPLSITLDIIGDKWSLLIIRDMIFMKKKYYGDFLNSSEKIATNILSNRLKSLESHSFITKTKDSNNRSKFIYQLSKKGVDLFPILLEMILWGDKYNDNSSLPSEFIQKIKKDKDKMVHELLNSIN
;
A
#
# COMPACT_ATOMS: atom_id res chain seq x y z
N MET A 1 11.30 13.75 18.52
CA MET A 1 10.31 12.78 17.97
C MET A 1 8.93 13.26 18.39
N LYS A 2 8.02 13.59 17.46
CA LYS A 2 6.63 13.92 17.83
C LYS A 2 6.02 12.67 18.44
N LYS A 3 5.52 12.76 19.68
CA LYS A 3 4.67 11.71 20.28
C LYS A 3 3.51 11.49 19.31
N ASN A 4 3.43 10.32 18.70
CA ASN A 4 2.18 9.87 18.11
C ASN A 4 1.18 9.81 19.27
N ASN A 5 0.20 10.70 19.27
CA ASN A 5 -0.92 10.65 20.21
C ASN A 5 -1.78 9.44 19.84
N CYS A 6 -1.27 8.24 20.11
CA CYS A 6 -2.02 7.02 20.00
C CYS A 6 -3.23 7.17 20.92
N ARG A 7 -4.43 7.06 20.36
CA ARG A 7 -5.68 7.24 21.11
C ARG A 7 -5.83 6.22 22.24
N SER A 8 -5.16 5.08 22.10
CA SER A 8 -5.05 4.01 23.10
C SER A 8 -3.82 3.13 22.85
N ASN A 9 -3.52 2.23 23.78
CA ASN A 9 -2.48 1.19 23.62
C ASN A 9 -2.97 -0.02 22.79
N CYS A 10 -4.16 0.05 22.18
CA CYS A 10 -4.68 -1.02 21.33
C CYS A 10 -3.89 -1.09 20.01
N PRO A 11 -3.29 -2.25 19.64
CA PRO A 11 -2.51 -2.38 18.41
C PRO A 11 -3.29 -2.04 17.14
N LEU A 12 -4.59 -2.34 17.11
CA LEU A 12 -5.46 -1.97 16.00
C LEU A 12 -5.61 -0.44 15.89
N SER A 13 -5.85 0.24 17.02
CA SER A 13 -5.95 1.71 17.06
C SER A 13 -4.66 2.36 16.56
N ILE A 14 -3.50 1.87 17.03
CA ILE A 14 -2.19 2.37 16.62
C ILE A 14 -1.98 2.16 15.11
N THR A 15 -2.39 1.00 14.59
CA THR A 15 -2.30 0.70 13.16
C THR A 15 -3.18 1.66 12.34
N LEU A 16 -4.42 1.88 12.77
CA LEU A 16 -5.36 2.80 12.12
C LEU A 16 -4.91 4.26 12.15
N ASP A 17 -4.21 4.68 13.21
CA ASP A 17 -3.63 6.03 13.27
C ASP A 17 -2.54 6.25 12.20
N ILE A 18 -1.93 5.17 11.68
CA ILE A 18 -0.86 5.25 10.67
C ILE A 18 -1.39 4.99 9.25
N ILE A 19 -2.15 3.91 9.04
CA ILE A 19 -2.57 3.45 7.71
C ILE A 19 -4.10 3.47 7.50
N GLY A 20 -4.88 3.84 8.51
CA GLY A 20 -6.36 3.83 8.47
C GLY A 20 -6.99 5.01 7.74
N ASP A 21 -6.23 5.75 6.94
CA ASP A 21 -6.76 6.78 6.06
C ASP A 21 -7.13 6.21 4.67
N LYS A 22 -7.86 7.00 3.88
CA LYS A 22 -8.37 6.58 2.56
C LYS A 22 -7.28 6.24 1.53
N TRP A 23 -6.04 6.68 1.73
CA TRP A 23 -5.01 6.71 0.68
C TRP A 23 -3.82 5.79 0.96
N SER A 24 -3.41 5.63 2.23
CA SER A 24 -2.20 4.89 2.58
C SER A 24 -2.20 3.48 1.99
N LEU A 25 -3.29 2.73 2.16
CA LEU A 25 -3.39 1.37 1.63
C LEU A 25 -3.54 1.32 0.10
N LEU A 26 -4.09 2.36 -0.54
CA LEU A 26 -4.13 2.46 -2.00
C LEU A 26 -2.73 2.68 -2.59
N ILE A 27 -1.89 3.50 -1.92
CA ILE A 27 -0.49 3.69 -2.32
C ILE A 27 0.28 2.37 -2.22
N ILE A 28 0.12 1.64 -1.11
CA ILE A 28 0.77 0.33 -0.93
C ILE A 28 0.27 -0.68 -1.97
N ARG A 29 -1.05 -0.76 -2.22
CA ARG A 29 -1.65 -1.57 -3.29
C ARG A 29 -0.99 -1.28 -4.64
N ASP A 30 -0.83 0.00 -4.97
CA ASP A 30 -0.26 0.43 -6.25
C ASP A 30 1.23 0.08 -6.40
N MET A 31 2.01 0.16 -5.31
CA MET A 31 3.39 -0.32 -5.30
C MET A 31 3.47 -1.83 -5.54
N ILE A 32 2.54 -2.58 -4.93
CA ILE A 32 2.50 -4.04 -4.99
C ILE A 32 2.07 -4.54 -6.38
N PHE A 33 0.88 -4.16 -6.83
CA PHE A 33 0.24 -4.75 -8.01
C PHE A 33 0.61 -4.03 -9.30
N MET A 34 0.77 -2.71 -9.24
CA MET A 34 1.03 -1.87 -10.41
C MET A 34 2.52 -1.49 -10.54
N LYS A 35 3.35 -1.95 -9.59
CA LYS A 35 4.80 -1.69 -9.53
C LYS A 35 5.16 -0.20 -9.61
N LYS A 36 4.25 0.67 -9.17
CA LYS A 36 4.46 2.13 -9.15
C LYS A 36 5.56 2.48 -8.15
N LYS A 37 6.46 3.38 -8.54
CA LYS A 37 7.64 3.72 -7.73
C LYS A 37 8.02 5.19 -7.77
N TYR A 38 7.50 5.98 -8.71
CA TYR A 38 7.73 7.41 -8.79
C TYR A 38 6.51 8.19 -8.30
N TYR A 39 6.75 9.42 -7.82
CA TYR A 39 5.68 10.33 -7.38
C TYR A 39 4.60 10.52 -8.46
N GLY A 40 5.02 10.71 -9.72
CA GLY A 40 4.11 10.89 -10.85
C GLY A 40 3.23 9.67 -11.12
N ASP A 41 3.72 8.46 -10.86
CA ASP A 41 2.93 7.23 -11.05
C ASP A 41 1.73 7.23 -10.10
N PHE A 42 1.95 7.57 -8.83
CA PHE A 42 0.89 7.65 -7.82
C PHE A 42 -0.09 8.77 -8.09
N LEU A 43 0.40 9.92 -8.57
CA LEU A 43 -0.45 11.06 -8.94
C LEU A 43 -1.40 10.72 -10.09
N ASN A 44 -0.91 9.93 -11.06
CA ASN A 44 -1.67 9.50 -12.24
C ASN A 44 -2.56 8.26 -11.99
N SER A 45 -2.77 7.87 -10.73
CA SER A 45 -3.67 6.77 -10.38
C SER A 45 -5.13 7.13 -10.65
N SER A 46 -5.94 6.11 -10.92
CA SER A 46 -7.38 6.23 -11.19
C SER A 46 -8.15 7.04 -10.15
N GLU A 47 -7.75 6.95 -8.88
CA GLU A 47 -8.42 7.58 -7.75
C GLU A 47 -8.08 9.06 -7.57
N LYS A 48 -7.18 9.62 -8.40
CA LYS A 48 -6.88 11.06 -8.49
C LYS A 48 -6.57 11.71 -7.13
N ILE A 49 -5.61 11.14 -6.40
CA ILE A 49 -5.14 11.71 -5.13
C ILE A 49 -4.58 13.13 -5.33
N ALA A 50 -4.98 14.08 -4.48
CA ALA A 50 -4.45 15.43 -4.54
C ALA A 50 -2.95 15.48 -4.13
N THR A 51 -2.17 16.33 -4.80
CA THR A 51 -0.72 16.47 -4.62
C THR A 51 -0.29 16.67 -3.16
N ASN A 52 -0.96 17.56 -2.43
CA ASN A 52 -0.66 17.83 -1.03
C ASN A 52 -0.92 16.59 -0.14
N ILE A 53 -2.01 15.85 -0.40
CA ILE A 53 -2.35 14.63 0.33
C ILE A 53 -1.34 13.52 0.01
N LEU A 54 -1.01 13.31 -1.26
CA LEU A 54 -0.02 12.31 -1.68
C LEU A 54 1.35 12.56 -1.03
N SER A 55 1.84 13.80 -1.10
CA SER A 55 3.11 14.19 -0.48
C SER A 55 3.12 13.90 1.03
N ASN A 56 2.04 14.29 1.73
CA ASN A 56 1.90 14.03 3.17
C ASN A 56 1.85 12.53 3.49
N ARG A 57 1.15 11.73 2.68
CA ARG A 57 1.02 10.28 2.90
C ARG A 57 2.32 9.54 2.64
N LEU A 58 3.01 9.83 1.54
CA LEU A 58 4.35 9.27 1.28
C LEU A 58 5.32 9.61 2.40
N LYS A 59 5.33 10.85 2.89
CA LYS A 59 6.16 11.26 4.03
C LYS A 59 5.79 10.50 5.32
N SER A 60 4.49 10.31 5.58
CA SER A 60 4.03 9.55 6.74
C SER A 60 4.46 8.08 6.67
N LEU A 61 4.23 7.42 5.53
CA LEU A 61 4.61 6.02 5.30
C LEU A 61 6.14 5.83 5.42
N GLU A 62 6.92 6.77 4.91
CA GLU A 62 8.39 6.80 5.06
C GLU A 62 8.78 6.93 6.54
N SER A 63 8.20 7.89 7.27
CA SER A 63 8.51 8.12 8.69
C SER A 63 8.16 6.93 9.60
N HIS A 64 7.18 6.12 9.21
CA HIS A 64 6.78 4.90 9.92
C HIS A 64 7.42 3.63 9.34
N SER A 65 8.40 3.79 8.44
CA SER A 65 9.20 2.74 7.83
C SER A 65 8.39 1.70 7.05
N PHE A 66 7.25 2.08 6.46
CA PHE A 66 6.53 1.23 5.49
C PHE A 66 7.17 1.30 4.11
N ILE A 67 7.77 2.44 3.77
CA ILE A 67 8.46 2.66 2.51
C ILE A 67 9.81 3.32 2.74
N THR A 68 10.71 3.19 1.77
CA THR A 68 11.96 3.95 1.67
C THR A 68 11.87 4.92 0.49
N LYS A 69 12.66 5.99 0.55
CA LYS A 69 12.78 6.98 -0.52
C LYS A 69 14.25 7.18 -0.86
N THR A 70 14.62 6.93 -2.12
CA THR A 70 16.00 7.08 -2.60
C THR A 70 16.02 7.90 -3.88
N LYS A 71 17.15 8.55 -4.20
CA LYS A 71 17.30 9.20 -5.51
C LYS A 71 17.48 8.13 -6.58
N ASP A 72 16.84 8.32 -7.73
CA ASP A 72 17.06 7.43 -8.87
C ASP A 72 18.51 7.60 -9.38
N SER A 73 19.23 6.49 -9.50
CA SER A 73 20.63 6.48 -9.97
C SER A 73 20.74 6.91 -11.43
N ASN A 74 19.73 6.60 -12.24
CA ASN A 74 19.68 6.97 -13.66
C ASN A 74 19.15 8.39 -13.87
N ASN A 75 18.35 8.91 -12.94
CA ASN A 75 17.82 10.27 -13.01
C ASN A 75 17.73 10.92 -11.63
N ARG A 76 18.79 11.63 -11.23
CA ARG A 76 18.91 12.26 -9.91
C ARG A 76 17.83 13.31 -9.57
N SER A 77 17.05 13.76 -10.56
CA SER A 77 15.90 14.66 -10.34
C SER A 77 14.66 13.93 -9.80
N LYS A 78 14.62 12.60 -9.92
CA LYS A 78 13.51 11.76 -9.44
C LYS A 78 13.87 11.03 -8.16
N PHE A 79 12.83 10.75 -7.38
CA PHE A 79 12.89 9.85 -6.24
C PHE A 79 12.16 8.55 -6.54
N ILE A 80 12.75 7.44 -6.13
CA ILE A 80 12.15 6.11 -6.13
C ILE A 80 11.63 5.84 -4.72
N TYR A 81 10.38 5.41 -4.64
CA TYR A 81 9.74 4.89 -3.46
C TYR A 81 9.68 3.37 -3.54
N GLN A 82 10.15 2.68 -2.49
CA GLN A 82 10.15 1.22 -2.43
C GLN A 82 9.51 0.75 -1.13
N LEU A 83 8.83 -0.40 -1.15
CA LEU A 83 8.29 -1.01 0.06
C LEU A 83 9.45 -1.51 0.93
N SER A 84 9.35 -1.26 2.23
CA SER A 84 10.18 -1.96 3.22
C SER A 84 9.59 -3.35 3.51
N LYS A 85 10.30 -4.17 4.29
CA LYS A 85 9.73 -5.41 4.82
C LYS A 85 8.39 -5.19 5.54
N LYS A 86 8.31 -4.14 6.37
CA LYS A 86 7.07 -3.76 7.07
C LYS A 86 5.95 -3.36 6.12
N GLY A 87 6.27 -2.67 5.02
CA GLY A 87 5.29 -2.33 3.96
C GLY A 87 4.77 -3.58 3.24
N VAL A 88 5.69 -4.49 2.91
CA VAL A 88 5.38 -5.75 2.27
C VAL A 88 4.49 -6.66 3.14
N ASP A 89 4.70 -6.66 4.45
CA ASP A 89 3.90 -7.47 5.40
C ASP A 89 2.43 -7.02 5.51
N LEU A 90 2.05 -5.88 4.93
CA LEU A 90 0.63 -5.48 4.78
C LEU A 90 -0.10 -6.24 3.69
N PHE A 91 0.60 -6.97 2.82
CA PHE A 91 0.00 -7.59 1.66
C PHE A 91 -1.14 -8.58 1.99
N PRO A 92 -0.99 -9.50 2.96
CA PRO A 92 -2.09 -10.40 3.33
C PRO A 92 -3.32 -9.64 3.82
N ILE A 93 -3.15 -8.52 4.53
CA ILE A 93 -4.25 -7.68 5.01
C ILE A 93 -4.96 -7.01 3.82
N LEU A 94 -4.21 -6.53 2.83
CA LEU A 94 -4.80 -5.97 1.61
C LEU A 94 -5.65 -7.00 0.86
N LEU A 95 -5.19 -8.25 0.77
CA LEU A 95 -5.96 -9.33 0.13
C LEU A 95 -7.27 -9.61 0.88
N GLU A 96 -7.25 -9.64 2.21
CA GLU A 96 -8.48 -9.79 3.00
C GLU A 96 -9.43 -8.61 2.83
N MET A 97 -8.91 -7.38 2.75
CA MET A 97 -9.73 -6.20 2.47
C MET A 97 -10.35 -6.25 1.07
N ILE A 98 -9.62 -6.76 0.08
CA ILE A 98 -10.15 -6.97 -1.27
C ILE A 98 -11.27 -8.01 -1.25
N LEU A 99 -11.08 -9.17 -0.61
CA LEU A 99 -12.10 -10.20 -0.51
C LEU A 99 -13.36 -9.72 0.23
N TRP A 100 -13.16 -8.99 1.33
CA TRP A 100 -14.27 -8.39 2.07
C TRP A 100 -15.00 -7.37 1.21
N GLY A 101 -14.26 -6.48 0.53
CA GLY A 101 -14.84 -5.48 -0.37
C GLY A 101 -15.64 -6.10 -1.50
N ASP A 102 -15.08 -7.10 -2.17
CA ASP A 102 -15.74 -7.85 -3.24
C ASP A 102 -17.01 -8.57 -2.77
N LYS A 103 -17.01 -9.12 -1.55
CA LYS A 103 -18.18 -9.80 -0.96
C LYS A 103 -19.36 -8.86 -0.70
N TYR A 104 -19.10 -7.60 -0.35
CA TYR A 104 -20.13 -6.65 0.12
C TYR A 104 -20.39 -5.48 -0.83
N ASN A 105 -19.73 -5.43 -2.00
CA ASN A 105 -19.95 -4.39 -3.00
C ASN A 105 -20.15 -5.00 -4.39
N ASP A 106 -21.31 -4.73 -4.98
CA ASP A 106 -21.70 -5.30 -6.29
C ASP A 106 -21.00 -4.63 -7.49
N ASN A 107 -20.23 -3.57 -7.25
CA ASN A 107 -19.54 -2.78 -8.28
C ASN A 107 -18.05 -3.16 -8.43
N SER A 108 -17.65 -4.34 -7.96
CA SER A 108 -16.27 -4.83 -8.11
C SER A 108 -15.94 -4.99 -9.59
N SER A 109 -14.89 -4.30 -10.04
CA SER A 109 -14.34 -4.47 -11.40
C SER A 109 -13.26 -5.55 -11.48
N LEU A 110 -13.00 -6.26 -10.38
CA LEU A 110 -11.98 -7.30 -10.34
C LEU A 110 -12.47 -8.56 -11.08
N PRO A 111 -11.61 -9.20 -11.90
CA PRO A 111 -11.97 -10.46 -12.54
C PRO A 111 -12.29 -11.55 -11.50
N SER A 112 -13.36 -12.31 -11.72
CA SER A 112 -13.76 -13.41 -10.82
C SER A 112 -12.64 -14.44 -10.62
N GLU A 113 -11.81 -14.67 -11.63
CA GLU A 113 -10.64 -15.56 -11.55
C GLU A 113 -9.63 -15.07 -10.50
N PHE A 114 -9.40 -13.76 -10.41
CA PHE A 114 -8.50 -13.18 -9.41
C PHE A 114 -9.02 -13.42 -7.99
N ILE A 115 -10.31 -13.18 -7.76
CA ILE A 115 -10.96 -13.44 -6.47
C ILE A 115 -10.91 -14.92 -6.11
N GLN A 116 -11.17 -15.80 -7.07
CA GLN A 116 -11.06 -17.25 -6.87
C GLN A 116 -9.63 -17.67 -6.54
N LYS A 117 -8.61 -17.08 -7.19
CA LYS A 117 -7.20 -17.34 -6.90
C LYS A 117 -6.86 -16.97 -5.44
N ILE A 118 -7.29 -15.80 -4.98
CA ILE A 118 -7.06 -15.38 -3.57
C ILE A 118 -7.75 -16.36 -2.61
N LYS A 119 -9.02 -16.74 -2.87
CA LYS A 119 -9.78 -17.66 -2.02
C LYS A 119 -9.19 -19.07 -1.98
N LYS A 120 -8.61 -19.54 -3.10
CA LYS A 120 -8.04 -20.88 -3.22
C LYS A 120 -6.75 -21.03 -2.44
N ASP A 121 -5.81 -20.10 -2.62
CA ASP A 121 -4.48 -20.19 -2.01
C ASP A 121 -3.84 -18.81 -1.85
N LYS A 122 -4.25 -18.13 -0.78
CA LYS A 122 -3.75 -16.81 -0.41
C LYS A 122 -2.25 -16.85 -0.09
N ASP A 123 -1.80 -17.86 0.63
CA ASP A 123 -0.40 -17.95 1.08
C ASP A 123 0.53 -18.11 -0.12
N LYS A 124 0.17 -18.96 -1.09
CA LYS A 124 0.91 -19.05 -2.36
C LYS A 124 0.96 -17.71 -3.08
N MET A 125 -0.14 -16.96 -3.13
CA MET A 125 -0.16 -15.66 -3.78
C MET A 125 0.72 -14.63 -3.06
N VAL A 126 0.75 -14.66 -1.72
CA VAL A 126 1.69 -13.88 -0.91
C VAL A 126 3.12 -14.26 -1.27
N HIS A 127 3.47 -15.54 -1.26
CA HIS A 127 4.81 -16.00 -1.59
C HIS A 127 5.24 -15.65 -3.04
N GLU A 128 4.38 -15.86 -4.04
CA GLU A 128 4.63 -15.50 -5.44
C GLU A 128 4.97 -14.02 -5.58
N LEU A 129 4.19 -13.16 -4.91
CA LEU A 129 4.40 -11.72 -4.98
C LEU A 129 5.67 -11.30 -4.24
N LEU A 130 5.94 -11.85 -3.06
CA LEU A 130 7.16 -11.57 -2.29
C LEU A 130 8.42 -11.85 -3.13
N ASN A 131 8.40 -12.95 -3.88
CA ASN A 131 9.48 -13.32 -4.80
C ASN A 131 9.59 -12.40 -6.03
N SER A 132 8.53 -11.67 -6.37
CA SER A 132 8.51 -10.72 -7.50
C SER A 132 8.96 -9.29 -7.13
N ILE A 133 9.21 -9.02 -5.84
CA ILE A 133 9.60 -7.71 -5.32
C ILE A 133 11.11 -7.68 -4.96
N ASN A 134 11.72 -8.86 -4.75
CA ASN A 134 13.16 -9.06 -4.60
C ASN A 134 13.82 -9.36 -5.96
#